data_AF-A0A8X7MIX3-F1
#
_entry.id   AF-A0A8X7MIX3-F1
#
_cell.length_a   1.000
_cell.length_b   1.000
_cell.length_c   1.000
_cell.angle_alpha   90.00
_cell.angle_beta   90.00
_cell.angle_gamma   90.00
#
_symmetry.space_group_name_H-M   'P 1'
#
loop_
_entity.id
_entity.type
_entity.pdbx_description
1 polymer ?
#
loop_
_entity_poly.entity_id
_entity_poly.type
_entity_poly.pdbx_seq_one_letter_code
_entity_poly.pdbx_strand_id
1 'polypeptide(L)'
;MINLRRDCCGLAPLFTAGCWLSNIIGLLLFWTIREDQREYKDELSTIVFISDIGGIHRTYFIILSSCTAGFYILTTILRHFRSQRWSSRHSGTAKERQIWWLSIASSFSAFVAAMSLVLLSVFDTFHHRPVHVSFLILLVLNVSLSVLLQIIPVLYLTKDHDGEQLHLRRVAYVKLCLLVLAVPVVLLLTITFAICRGVVPEGDARCDRVVSTAAVCDWTIAVLLGSFFITYVFDFIHPSTRSSDRHRLGMSESTAAINMRPHHSDQEDKVATDEAGRQA
;
A
#
# COMPACT_ATOMS: atom_id res chain seq x y z
N MET A 1 20.41 20.85 8.45
CA MET A 1 20.68 19.40 8.41
C MET A 1 19.40 18.67 8.05
N ILE A 2 19.29 18.27 6.79
CA ILE A 2 18.21 17.45 6.25
C ILE A 2 18.25 16.11 7.00
N ASN A 3 17.15 15.75 7.67
CA ASN A 3 17.07 14.54 8.48
C ASN A 3 16.95 13.33 7.54
N LEU A 4 18.09 12.89 7.00
CA LEU A 4 18.22 11.84 5.97
C LEU A 4 17.38 10.57 6.27
N ARG A 5 17.20 10.24 7.56
CA ARG A 5 16.40 9.08 8.02
C ARG A 5 14.89 9.23 7.80
N ARG A 6 14.36 10.45 7.81
CA ARG A 6 12.92 10.75 7.66
C ARG A 6 12.55 10.91 6.18
N ASP A 7 13.47 11.43 5.37
CA ASP A 7 13.23 11.73 3.94
C ASP A 7 13.36 10.48 3.05
N CYS A 8 14.30 9.57 3.34
CA CYS A 8 14.43 8.31 2.59
C CYS A 8 13.21 7.37 2.73
N CYS A 9 12.45 7.47 3.82
CA CYS A 9 11.29 6.60 4.06
C CYS A 9 10.13 6.88 3.08
N GLY A 10 10.01 8.10 2.56
CA GLY A 10 8.95 8.49 1.61
C GLY A 10 9.31 8.19 0.15
N LEU A 11 10.59 7.98 -0.16
CA LEU A 11 11.05 7.75 -1.53
C LEU A 11 10.66 6.35 -2.05
N ALA A 12 10.72 5.33 -1.20
CA ALA A 12 10.40 3.94 -1.60
C ALA A 12 8.97 3.78 -2.20
N PRO A 13 7.89 4.26 -1.57
CA PRO A 13 6.56 4.16 -2.18
C PRO A 13 6.42 5.01 -3.44
N LEU A 14 7.13 6.14 -3.53
CA LEU A 14 7.15 7.00 -4.71
C LEU A 14 7.80 6.28 -5.90
N PHE A 15 8.95 5.64 -5.69
CA PHE A 15 9.61 4.83 -6.72
C PHE A 15 8.78 3.62 -7.10
N THR A 16 8.11 2.96 -6.15
CA THR A 16 7.20 1.85 -6.44
C THR A 16 6.10 2.28 -7.41
N ALA A 17 5.37 3.36 -7.07
CA ALA A 17 4.31 3.89 -7.91
C ALA A 17 4.86 4.41 -9.25
N GLY A 18 5.98 5.13 -9.22
CA GLY A 18 6.61 5.70 -10.42
C GLY A 18 7.07 4.64 -11.42
N CYS A 19 7.75 3.58 -10.96
CA CYS A 19 8.17 2.48 -11.81
C CYS A 19 6.97 1.76 -12.44
N TRP A 20 5.91 1.51 -11.67
CA TRP A 20 4.71 0.85 -12.21
C TRP A 20 3.93 1.73 -13.18
N LEU A 21 3.73 3.01 -12.87
CA LEU A 21 3.08 3.95 -13.78
C LEU A 21 3.89 4.13 -15.06
N SER A 22 5.22 4.19 -14.97
CA SER A 22 6.11 4.20 -16.14
C SER A 22 5.96 2.92 -16.97
N ASN A 23 5.71 1.79 -16.31
CA ASN A 23 5.45 0.53 -17.00
C ASN A 23 4.16 0.62 -17.84
N ILE A 24 3.05 1.02 -17.23
CA ILE A 24 1.75 1.15 -17.93
C ILE A 24 1.84 2.18 -19.05
N ILE A 25 2.35 3.39 -18.74
CA ILE A 25 2.44 4.49 -19.71
C ILE A 25 3.39 4.11 -20.84
N GLY A 26 4.54 3.49 -20.53
CA GLY A 26 5.49 3.05 -21.55
C GLY A 26 4.91 2.01 -22.50
N LEU A 27 4.21 1.01 -21.99
CA LEU A 27 3.53 0.01 -22.82
C LEU A 27 2.42 0.66 -23.68
N LEU A 28 1.65 1.58 -23.12
CA LEU A 28 0.66 2.34 -23.87
C LEU A 28 1.28 3.21 -24.98
N LEU A 29 2.43 3.85 -24.70
CA LEU A 29 3.16 4.67 -25.67
C LEU A 29 3.78 3.83 -26.79
N PHE A 30 4.32 2.65 -26.46
CA PHE A 30 4.82 1.73 -27.48
C PHE A 30 3.71 1.32 -28.44
N TRP A 31 2.55 0.95 -27.90
CA TRP A 31 1.37 0.56 -28.66
C TRP A 31 0.76 1.68 -29.52
N THR A 32 0.76 2.90 -29.02
CA THR A 32 0.20 4.05 -29.76
C THR A 32 1.14 4.61 -30.82
N ILE A 33 2.45 4.70 -30.53
CA ILE A 33 3.39 5.46 -31.36
C ILE A 33 4.14 4.56 -32.36
N ARG A 34 4.65 3.41 -31.91
CA ARG A 34 5.51 2.55 -32.76
C ARG A 34 4.72 1.62 -33.67
N GLU A 35 3.47 1.45 -33.29
CA GLU A 35 2.69 0.26 -33.55
C GLU A 35 1.37 0.62 -34.26
N ASP A 36 1.09 1.92 -34.42
CA ASP A 36 -0.01 2.50 -35.20
C ASP A 36 -1.37 1.85 -34.89
N GLN A 37 -1.60 1.48 -33.62
CA GLN A 37 -2.81 0.77 -33.19
C GLN A 37 -3.06 -0.57 -33.90
N ARG A 38 -2.06 -1.15 -34.57
CA ARG A 38 -2.20 -2.42 -35.27
C ARG A 38 -2.46 -3.55 -34.30
N GLU A 39 -3.39 -4.42 -34.66
CA GLU A 39 -3.59 -5.70 -34.00
C GLU A 39 -2.35 -6.57 -34.24
N TYR A 40 -1.70 -7.03 -33.16
CA TYR A 40 -0.41 -7.76 -33.23
C TYR A 40 -0.49 -9.13 -33.91
N LYS A 41 -1.72 -9.60 -34.16
CA LYS A 41 -2.05 -10.82 -34.90
C LYS A 41 -3.39 -10.59 -35.59
N ASP A 42 -3.54 -11.17 -36.77
CA ASP A 42 -4.82 -11.26 -37.48
C ASP A 42 -5.89 -12.10 -36.72
N GLU A 43 -5.55 -12.63 -35.53
CA GLU A 43 -6.39 -13.46 -34.65
C GLU A 43 -6.69 -12.82 -33.27
N LEU A 44 -6.39 -11.53 -33.07
CA LEU A 44 -6.64 -10.85 -31.81
C LEU A 44 -7.89 -9.99 -31.88
N SER A 45 -8.64 -10.00 -30.78
CA SER A 45 -9.87 -9.22 -30.63
C SER A 45 -9.62 -7.72 -30.73
N THR A 46 -10.68 -6.93 -30.98
CA THR A 46 -10.64 -5.46 -31.17
C THR A 46 -9.82 -4.68 -30.12
N ILE A 47 -9.62 -5.22 -28.92
CA ILE A 47 -8.81 -4.62 -27.85
C ILE A 47 -7.62 -5.54 -27.52
N VAL A 48 -6.41 -4.96 -27.54
CA VAL A 48 -5.14 -5.66 -27.23
C VAL A 48 -4.88 -5.70 -25.73
N PHE A 49 -4.38 -6.83 -25.22
CA PHE A 49 -3.96 -6.99 -23.83
C PHE A 49 -2.70 -6.19 -23.53
N ILE A 50 -2.64 -5.51 -22.37
CA ILE A 50 -1.41 -4.86 -21.90
C ILE A 50 -0.28 -5.88 -21.69
N SER A 51 -0.64 -7.08 -21.25
CA SER A 51 0.28 -8.21 -21.09
C SER A 51 0.86 -8.70 -22.42
N ASP A 52 0.11 -8.66 -23.52
CA ASP A 52 0.61 -9.00 -24.87
C ASP A 52 1.65 -7.96 -25.35
N ILE A 53 1.41 -6.67 -25.14
CA ILE A 53 2.39 -5.60 -25.46
C ILE A 53 3.65 -5.76 -24.60
N GLY A 54 3.49 -6.07 -23.32
CA GLY A 54 4.60 -6.40 -22.41
C GLY A 54 5.40 -7.63 -22.86
N GLY A 55 4.72 -8.58 -23.50
CA GLY A 55 5.31 -9.78 -24.10
C GLY A 55 6.20 -9.54 -25.32
N ILE A 56 5.91 -8.48 -26.08
CA ILE A 56 6.75 -8.02 -27.18
C ILE A 56 7.93 -7.23 -26.63
N HIS A 57 7.66 -6.31 -25.70
CA HIS A 57 8.65 -5.47 -25.04
C HIS A 57 9.16 -6.07 -23.72
N ARG A 58 9.52 -7.37 -23.72
CA ARG A 58 9.87 -8.14 -22.52
C ARG A 58 10.90 -7.46 -21.64
N THR A 59 11.98 -6.95 -22.24
CA THR A 59 13.07 -6.31 -21.48
C THR A 59 12.57 -5.09 -20.70
N TYR A 60 11.72 -4.26 -21.30
CA TYR A 60 11.14 -3.10 -20.64
C TYR A 60 10.22 -3.52 -19.49
N PHE A 61 9.32 -4.48 -19.78
CA PHE A 61 8.34 -4.97 -18.81
C PHE A 61 9.01 -5.65 -17.60
N ILE A 62 10.04 -6.47 -17.83
CA ILE A 62 10.77 -7.18 -16.77
C ILE A 62 11.56 -6.20 -15.89
N ILE A 63 12.27 -5.23 -16.48
CA ILE A 63 13.07 -4.27 -15.71
C ILE A 63 12.17 -3.46 -14.78
N LEU A 64 11.10 -2.86 -15.30
CA LEU A 64 10.22 -2.03 -14.48
C LEU A 64 9.39 -2.84 -13.49
N SER A 65 8.98 -4.07 -13.83
CA SER A 65 8.30 -4.97 -12.88
C SER A 65 9.24 -5.40 -11.75
N SER A 66 10.52 -5.66 -12.05
CA SER A 66 11.55 -5.99 -11.05
C SER A 66 11.86 -4.81 -10.13
N CYS A 67 12.02 -3.61 -10.69
CA CYS A 67 12.16 -2.38 -9.89
C CYS A 67 10.95 -2.15 -8.99
N THR A 68 9.73 -2.26 -9.55
CA THR A 68 8.48 -2.12 -8.80
C THR A 68 8.42 -3.14 -7.66
N ALA A 69 8.72 -4.41 -7.91
CA ALA A 69 8.72 -5.46 -6.89
C ALA A 69 9.73 -5.17 -5.76
N GLY A 70 10.96 -4.77 -6.10
CA GLY A 70 11.99 -4.44 -5.12
C GLY A 70 11.57 -3.26 -4.21
N PHE A 71 11.10 -2.17 -4.80
CA PHE A 71 10.63 -1.01 -4.03
C PHE A 71 9.33 -1.30 -3.27
N TYR A 72 8.47 -2.16 -3.80
CA TYR A 72 7.23 -2.58 -3.11
C TYR A 72 7.54 -3.36 -1.83
N ILE A 73 8.48 -4.31 -1.89
CA ILE A 73 8.96 -5.05 -0.71
C ILE A 73 9.59 -4.08 0.30
N LEU A 74 10.41 -3.14 -0.15
CA LEU A 74 11.00 -2.13 0.74
C LEU A 74 9.91 -1.28 1.41
N THR A 75 8.89 -0.86 0.66
CA THR A 75 7.75 -0.07 1.15
C THR A 75 6.97 -0.81 2.25
N THR A 76 6.74 -2.12 2.09
CA THR A 76 6.00 -2.92 3.07
C THR A 76 6.82 -3.18 4.33
N ILE A 77 8.13 -3.40 4.21
CA ILE A 77 9.05 -3.48 5.36
C ILE A 77 9.07 -2.16 6.15
N LEU A 78 9.19 -1.02 5.46
CA LEU A 78 9.14 0.29 6.10
C LEU A 78 7.81 0.53 6.82
N ARG A 79 6.70 0.08 6.21
CA ARG A 79 5.38 0.12 6.85
C ARG A 79 5.33 -0.75 8.09
N HIS A 80 5.87 -1.96 8.05
CA HIS A 80 5.93 -2.85 9.21
C HIS A 80 6.59 -2.14 10.39
N PHE A 81 7.79 -1.56 10.19
CA PHE A 81 8.48 -0.81 11.24
C PHE A 81 7.68 0.39 11.76
N ARG A 82 6.91 1.08 10.90
CA ARG A 82 6.02 2.17 11.34
C ARG A 82 4.84 1.64 12.16
N SER A 83 4.25 0.51 11.75
CA SER A 83 3.14 -0.14 12.45
C SER A 83 3.55 -0.57 13.85
N GLN A 84 4.75 -1.15 14.01
CA GLN A 84 5.29 -1.54 15.33
C GLN A 84 5.42 -0.33 16.27
N ARG A 85 6.03 0.75 15.78
CA ARG A 85 6.23 1.97 16.56
C ARG A 85 4.91 2.67 16.91
N TRP A 86 3.89 2.54 16.06
CA TRP A 86 2.56 3.06 16.36
C TRP A 86 1.85 2.20 17.40
N SER A 87 1.92 0.88 17.27
CA SER A 87 1.35 -0.09 18.21
C SER A 87 1.90 0.11 19.62
N SER A 88 3.23 0.24 19.75
CA SER A 88 3.91 0.39 21.05
C SER A 88 3.55 1.66 21.82
N ARG A 89 2.84 2.61 21.18
CA ARG A 89 2.46 3.90 21.79
C ARG A 89 0.99 3.96 22.17
N HIS A 90 0.13 3.11 21.60
CA HIS A 90 -1.33 3.27 21.69
C HIS A 90 -2.07 1.97 22.08
N SER A 91 -1.38 0.83 22.27
CA SER A 91 -2.03 -0.46 22.50
C SER A 91 -1.53 -1.14 23.77
N GLY A 92 -2.41 -1.82 24.50
CA GLY A 92 -2.00 -2.74 25.57
C GLY A 92 -1.42 -4.05 25.01
N THR A 93 -0.70 -4.79 25.85
CA THR A 93 0.17 -5.93 25.46
C THR A 93 -0.50 -7.00 24.59
N ALA A 94 -1.79 -7.29 24.81
CA ALA A 94 -2.52 -8.28 24.01
C ALA A 94 -2.87 -7.79 22.59
N LYS A 95 -3.30 -6.52 22.44
CA LYS A 95 -3.62 -5.91 21.14
C LYS A 95 -2.35 -5.71 20.30
N GLU A 96 -1.22 -5.39 20.94
CA GLU A 96 0.08 -5.27 20.29
C GLU A 96 0.51 -6.58 19.61
N ARG A 97 0.36 -7.71 20.31
CA ARG A 97 0.70 -9.03 19.75
C ARG A 97 -0.14 -9.36 18.52
N GLN A 98 -1.42 -9.02 18.51
CA GLN A 98 -2.30 -9.25 17.35
C GLN A 98 -1.90 -8.38 16.16
N ILE A 99 -1.62 -7.09 16.38
CA ILE A 99 -1.17 -6.16 15.32
C ILE A 99 0.16 -6.61 14.73
N TRP A 100 1.07 -7.11 15.57
CA TRP A 100 2.36 -7.66 15.15
C TRP A 100 2.20 -8.81 14.16
N TRP A 101 1.38 -9.81 14.50
CA TRP A 101 1.12 -10.96 13.63
C TRP A 101 0.43 -10.57 12.31
N LEU A 102 -0.58 -9.69 12.36
CA LEU A 102 -1.26 -9.20 11.17
C LEU A 102 -0.31 -8.44 10.24
N SER A 103 0.61 -7.64 10.81
CA SER A 103 1.60 -6.90 10.04
C SER A 103 2.63 -7.81 9.35
N ILE A 104 3.03 -8.90 10.00
CA ILE A 104 3.93 -9.90 9.40
C ILE A 104 3.22 -10.67 8.28
N ALA A 105 2.01 -11.15 8.55
CA ALA A 105 1.21 -11.86 7.54
C ALA A 105 0.96 -10.97 6.31
N SER A 106 0.65 -9.70 6.52
CA SER A 106 0.51 -8.71 5.44
C SER A 106 1.81 -8.54 4.64
N SER A 107 2.95 -8.46 5.31
CA SER A 107 4.26 -8.27 4.66
C SER A 107 4.66 -9.50 3.86
N PHE A 108 4.40 -10.70 4.38
CA PHE A 108 4.64 -11.96 3.69
C PHE A 108 3.77 -12.08 2.43
N SER A 109 2.48 -11.77 2.54
CA SER A 109 1.60 -11.79 1.37
C SER A 109 2.03 -10.75 0.32
N ALA A 110 2.47 -9.55 0.75
CA ALA A 110 3.05 -8.57 -0.17
C ALA A 110 4.33 -9.06 -0.87
N PHE A 111 5.17 -9.83 -0.18
CA PHE A 111 6.36 -10.44 -0.78
C PHE A 111 5.99 -11.46 -1.86
N VAL A 112 5.02 -12.35 -1.59
CA VAL A 112 4.51 -13.31 -2.58
C VAL A 112 3.89 -12.59 -3.78
N ALA A 113 3.15 -11.49 -3.55
CA ALA A 113 2.64 -10.63 -4.62
C ALA A 113 3.77 -10.03 -5.46
N ALA A 114 4.82 -9.49 -4.83
CA ALA A 114 5.96 -8.91 -5.53
C ALA A 114 6.70 -9.95 -6.39
N MET A 115 6.87 -11.17 -5.88
CA MET A 115 7.44 -12.28 -6.65
C MET A 115 6.55 -12.66 -7.84
N SER A 116 5.23 -12.69 -7.63
CA SER A 116 4.26 -12.97 -8.70
C SER A 116 4.31 -11.90 -9.81
N LEU A 117 4.52 -10.62 -9.43
CA LEU A 117 4.70 -9.51 -10.38
C LEU A 117 5.93 -9.70 -11.27
N VAL A 118 7.06 -10.18 -10.71
CA VAL A 118 8.25 -10.47 -11.51
C VAL A 118 8.01 -11.68 -12.40
N LEU A 119 7.44 -12.76 -11.86
CA LEU A 119 7.19 -13.98 -12.62
C LEU A 119 6.21 -13.77 -13.77
N LEU A 120 5.15 -12.97 -13.60
CA LEU A 120 4.25 -12.65 -14.71
C LEU A 120 4.94 -11.85 -15.82
N SER A 121 5.96 -11.05 -15.48
CA SER A 121 6.76 -10.33 -16.48
C SER A 121 7.72 -11.22 -17.27
N VAL A 122 8.19 -12.32 -16.66
CA VAL A 122 9.08 -13.30 -17.30
C VAL A 122 8.28 -14.32 -18.13
N PHE A 123 7.17 -14.82 -17.59
CA PHE A 123 6.29 -15.76 -18.28
C PHE A 123 5.35 -15.01 -19.21
N ASP A 124 5.83 -14.82 -20.42
CA ASP A 124 5.14 -14.12 -21.48
C ASP A 124 3.88 -14.87 -21.98
N THR A 125 2.86 -14.09 -22.35
CA THR A 125 1.60 -14.51 -22.96
C THR A 125 1.78 -15.14 -24.35
N PHE A 126 2.94 -15.06 -25.01
CA PHE A 126 3.09 -15.76 -26.30
C PHE A 126 3.35 -17.26 -26.16
N HIS A 127 4.04 -17.68 -25.11
CA HIS A 127 4.44 -19.09 -24.93
C HIS A 127 3.75 -19.75 -23.73
N HIS A 128 3.37 -18.98 -22.72
CA HIS A 128 2.89 -19.51 -21.44
C HIS A 128 1.66 -18.78 -20.90
N ARG A 129 0.66 -18.45 -21.74
CA ARG A 129 -0.62 -17.78 -21.33
C ARG A 129 -1.25 -18.32 -20.03
N PRO A 130 -1.51 -19.64 -19.88
CA PRO A 130 -2.18 -20.13 -18.67
C PRO A 130 -1.32 -19.91 -17.42
N VAL A 131 0.00 -19.97 -17.55
CA VAL A 131 0.95 -19.70 -16.45
C VAL A 131 0.94 -18.21 -16.11
N HIS A 132 0.96 -17.34 -17.12
CA HIS A 132 0.86 -15.89 -16.94
C HIS A 132 -0.40 -15.49 -16.17
N VAL A 133 -1.57 -15.99 -16.59
CA VAL A 133 -2.85 -15.72 -15.91
C VAL A 133 -2.86 -16.28 -14.49
N SER A 134 -2.24 -17.43 -14.24
CA SER A 134 -2.11 -17.99 -12.90
C SER A 134 -1.30 -17.06 -11.97
N PHE A 135 -0.21 -16.46 -12.46
CA PHE A 135 0.56 -15.48 -11.69
C PHE A 135 -0.17 -14.14 -11.51
N LEU A 136 -0.97 -13.71 -12.48
CA LEU A 136 -1.85 -12.54 -12.33
C LEU A 136 -2.87 -12.76 -11.20
N ILE A 137 -3.53 -13.93 -11.18
CA ILE A 137 -4.46 -14.28 -10.08
C ILE A 137 -3.71 -14.29 -8.74
N LEU A 138 -2.55 -14.94 -8.69
CA LEU A 138 -1.74 -15.02 -7.48
C LEU A 138 -1.32 -13.63 -6.97
N LEU A 139 -0.94 -12.73 -7.88
CA LEU A 139 -0.63 -11.33 -7.60
C LEU A 139 -1.84 -10.63 -6.97
N VAL A 140 -3.00 -10.65 -7.63
CA VAL A 140 -4.19 -9.92 -7.16
C VAL A 140 -4.68 -10.47 -5.82
N LEU A 141 -4.72 -11.80 -5.65
CA LEU A 141 -5.13 -12.43 -4.38
C LEU A 141 -4.20 -12.06 -3.23
N ASN A 142 -2.88 -12.07 -3.44
CA ASN A 142 -1.93 -11.72 -2.40
C ASN A 142 -1.89 -10.20 -2.10
N VAL A 143 -2.03 -9.35 -3.12
CA VAL A 143 -2.21 -7.90 -2.89
C VAL A 143 -3.49 -7.67 -2.08
N SER A 144 -4.59 -8.33 -2.44
CA SER A 144 -5.88 -8.22 -1.78
C SER A 144 -5.80 -8.66 -0.31
N LEU A 145 -5.20 -9.81 -0.04
CA LEU A 145 -5.00 -10.34 1.31
C LEU A 145 -4.10 -9.39 2.13
N SER A 146 -3.00 -8.92 1.55
CA SER A 146 -2.12 -7.94 2.20
C SER A 146 -2.87 -6.67 2.59
N VAL A 147 -3.70 -6.13 1.69
CA VAL A 147 -4.52 -4.93 1.95
C VAL A 147 -5.53 -5.19 3.06
N LEU A 148 -6.24 -6.32 3.02
CA LEU A 148 -7.24 -6.67 4.02
C LEU A 148 -6.61 -6.73 5.43
N LEU A 149 -5.45 -7.38 5.55
CA LEU A 149 -4.70 -7.51 6.80
C LEU A 149 -4.17 -6.15 7.31
N GLN A 150 -3.91 -5.17 6.44
CA GLN A 150 -3.53 -3.81 6.83
C GLN A 150 -4.72 -2.98 7.32
N ILE A 151 -5.91 -3.18 6.76
CA ILE A 151 -7.09 -2.38 7.06
C ILE A 151 -7.71 -2.79 8.40
N ILE A 152 -7.72 -4.09 8.74
CA ILE A 152 -8.35 -4.61 9.95
C ILE A 152 -7.88 -3.88 11.24
N PRO A 153 -6.56 -3.72 11.50
CA PRO A 153 -6.09 -2.99 12.68
C PRO A 153 -6.55 -1.52 12.69
N VAL A 154 -6.55 -0.86 11.54
CA VAL A 154 -6.95 0.56 11.43
C VAL A 154 -8.43 0.72 11.76
N LEU A 155 -9.30 -0.18 11.28
CA LEU A 155 -10.73 -0.10 11.57
C LEU A 155 -11.08 -0.46 13.02
N TYR A 156 -10.35 -1.42 13.62
CA TYR A 156 -10.61 -1.86 14.99
C TYR A 156 -10.10 -0.88 16.04
N LEU A 157 -8.96 -0.22 15.81
CA LEU A 157 -8.33 0.66 16.81
C LEU A 157 -8.83 2.11 16.76
N THR A 158 -9.39 2.59 15.65
CA THR A 158 -9.94 3.96 15.54
C THR A 158 -11.30 4.13 16.23
N LYS A 159 -11.78 3.13 16.97
CA LYS A 159 -13.06 3.22 17.68
C LYS A 159 -12.98 4.04 18.98
N ASP A 160 -11.79 4.24 19.54
CA ASP A 160 -11.57 4.91 20.83
C ASP A 160 -10.59 6.11 20.74
N HIS A 161 -11.08 7.31 20.44
CA HIS A 161 -10.39 8.62 20.64
C HIS A 161 -9.57 9.24 19.47
N ASP A 162 -9.86 10.53 19.29
CA ASP A 162 -9.12 11.61 18.61
C ASP A 162 -9.20 11.79 17.08
N GLY A 163 -9.56 13.03 16.70
CA GLY A 163 -9.71 13.53 15.33
C GLY A 163 -8.44 13.53 14.47
N GLU A 164 -7.26 13.21 15.03
CA GLU A 164 -6.02 12.99 14.25
C GLU A 164 -6.06 11.68 13.42
N GLN A 165 -6.99 10.76 13.70
CA GLN A 165 -7.06 9.45 13.01
C GLN A 165 -7.89 9.45 11.71
N LEU A 166 -8.56 10.56 11.38
CA LEU A 166 -9.45 10.65 10.22
C LEU A 166 -8.73 10.41 8.88
N HIS A 167 -7.47 10.82 8.77
CA HIS A 167 -6.68 10.62 7.55
C HIS A 167 -6.36 9.14 7.30
N LEU A 168 -5.86 8.43 8.32
CA LEU A 168 -5.54 7.00 8.23
C LEU A 168 -6.78 6.18 7.86
N ARG A 169 -7.93 6.54 8.43
CA ARG A 169 -9.21 5.92 8.10
C ARG A 169 -9.64 6.22 6.65
N ARG A 170 -9.45 7.45 6.16
CA ARG A 170 -9.73 7.81 4.76
C ARG A 170 -8.89 6.99 3.79
N VAL A 171 -7.58 6.87 4.02
CA VAL A 171 -6.70 6.07 3.16
C VAL A 171 -7.05 4.58 3.25
N ALA A 172 -7.42 4.07 4.44
CA ALA A 172 -7.90 2.70 4.59
C ALA A 172 -9.19 2.44 3.80
N TYR A 173 -10.14 3.39 3.78
CA TYR A 173 -11.34 3.29 2.94
C TYR A 173 -11.01 3.32 1.45
N VAL A 174 -10.09 4.18 0.99
CA VAL A 174 -9.65 4.19 -0.41
C VAL A 174 -9.08 2.83 -0.80
N LYS A 175 -8.23 2.23 0.05
CA LYS A 175 -7.71 0.87 -0.18
C LYS A 175 -8.82 -0.19 -0.20
N LEU A 176 -9.83 -0.07 0.67
CA LEU A 176 -10.99 -0.96 0.68
C LEU A 176 -11.80 -0.83 -0.62
N CYS A 177 -12.01 0.39 -1.12
CA CYS A 177 -12.68 0.63 -2.40
C CYS A 177 -11.90 0.01 -3.55
N LEU A 178 -10.57 0.19 -3.59
CA LEU A 178 -9.72 -0.43 -4.61
C LEU A 178 -9.78 -1.96 -4.56
N LEU A 179 -9.81 -2.55 -3.36
CA LEU A 179 -10.00 -3.99 -3.18
C LEU A 179 -11.36 -4.47 -3.72
N VAL A 180 -12.43 -3.78 -3.35
CA VAL A 180 -13.80 -4.11 -3.79
C VAL A 180 -13.97 -3.95 -5.30
N LEU A 181 -13.21 -3.06 -5.93
CA LEU A 181 -13.15 -2.95 -7.39
C LEU A 181 -12.27 -4.03 -8.04
N ALA A 182 -11.12 -4.35 -7.45
CA ALA A 182 -10.16 -5.29 -8.04
C ALA A 182 -10.67 -6.74 -8.06
N VAL A 183 -11.35 -7.19 -7.00
CA VAL A 183 -11.80 -8.58 -6.88
C VAL A 183 -12.81 -8.96 -7.98
N PRO A 184 -13.89 -8.20 -8.25
CA PRO A 184 -14.79 -8.49 -9.37
C PRO A 184 -14.09 -8.47 -10.73
N VAL A 185 -13.17 -7.52 -10.96
CA VAL A 185 -12.48 -7.40 -12.25
C VAL A 185 -11.60 -8.62 -12.51
N VAL A 186 -10.86 -9.13 -11.51
CA VAL A 186 -10.08 -10.36 -11.69
C VAL A 186 -10.98 -11.58 -11.88
N LEU A 187 -12.14 -11.64 -11.22
CA LEU A 187 -13.12 -12.72 -11.46
C LEU A 187 -13.67 -12.68 -12.89
N LEU A 188 -13.95 -11.50 -13.44
CA LEU A 188 -14.36 -11.36 -14.85
C LEU A 188 -13.25 -11.78 -15.80
N LEU A 189 -11.99 -11.41 -15.52
CA LEU A 189 -10.83 -11.84 -16.30
C LEU A 189 -10.67 -13.37 -16.29
N THR A 190 -10.81 -14.01 -15.13
CA THR A 190 -10.67 -15.48 -15.04
C THR A 190 -11.80 -16.22 -15.73
N ILE A 191 -13.04 -15.73 -15.63
CA ILE A 191 -14.19 -16.32 -16.32
C ILE A 191 -14.04 -16.18 -17.84
N THR A 192 -13.71 -14.99 -18.33
CA THR A 192 -13.51 -14.74 -19.77
C THR A 192 -12.36 -15.59 -20.32
N PHE A 193 -11.27 -15.72 -19.56
CA PHE A 193 -10.16 -16.62 -19.90
C PHE A 193 -10.55 -18.11 -19.87
N ALA A 194 -11.39 -18.54 -18.92
CA ALA A 194 -11.85 -19.93 -18.86
C ALA A 194 -12.71 -20.33 -20.08
N ILE A 195 -13.46 -19.39 -20.66
CA ILE A 195 -14.36 -19.63 -21.79
C ILE A 195 -13.59 -19.72 -23.13
N CYS A 196 -12.84 -18.67 -23.49
CA CYS A 196 -12.19 -18.57 -24.82
C CYS A 196 -10.67 -18.74 -24.76
N ARG A 197 -10.06 -18.96 -23.58
CA ARG A 197 -8.59 -19.13 -23.38
C ARG A 197 -7.74 -17.98 -23.94
N GLY A 198 -8.36 -16.83 -24.18
CA GLY A 198 -7.71 -15.66 -24.78
C GLY A 198 -7.41 -15.78 -26.28
N VAL A 199 -7.99 -16.74 -27.00
CA VAL A 199 -7.79 -16.92 -28.45
C VAL A 199 -9.13 -16.74 -29.16
N VAL A 200 -9.16 -16.00 -30.27
CA VAL A 200 -10.35 -15.81 -31.09
C VAL A 200 -10.28 -16.77 -32.29
N PRO A 201 -11.12 -17.81 -32.36
CA PRO A 201 -11.23 -18.62 -33.57
C PRO A 201 -11.75 -17.78 -34.74
N GLU A 202 -11.23 -18.00 -35.95
CA GLU A 202 -11.67 -17.31 -37.15
C GLU A 202 -13.20 -17.38 -37.33
N GLY A 203 -13.85 -16.22 -37.42
CA GLY A 203 -15.30 -16.11 -37.63
C GLY A 203 -16.18 -16.20 -36.37
N ASP A 204 -15.61 -16.35 -35.16
CA ASP A 204 -16.40 -16.40 -33.92
C ASP A 204 -16.56 -15.01 -33.25
N ALA A 205 -17.64 -14.32 -33.61
CA ALA A 205 -18.02 -13.02 -33.03
C ALA A 205 -18.30 -13.08 -31.51
N ARG A 206 -18.55 -14.26 -30.93
CA ARG A 206 -18.76 -14.40 -29.49
C ARG A 206 -17.43 -14.35 -28.76
N CYS A 207 -16.44 -15.12 -29.21
CA CYS A 207 -15.13 -15.12 -28.57
C CYS A 207 -14.38 -13.79 -28.77
N ASP A 208 -14.58 -13.10 -29.88
CA ASP A 208 -14.05 -11.74 -30.08
C ASP A 208 -14.49 -10.78 -28.95
N ARG A 209 -15.79 -10.74 -28.62
CA ARG A 209 -16.29 -9.90 -27.51
C ARG A 209 -15.77 -10.34 -26.14
N VAL A 210 -15.69 -11.65 -25.90
CA VAL A 210 -15.21 -12.20 -24.63
C VAL A 210 -13.74 -11.86 -24.41
N VAL A 211 -12.91 -12.01 -25.45
CA VAL A 211 -11.48 -11.71 -25.40
C VAL A 211 -11.23 -10.21 -25.30
N SER A 212 -11.98 -9.37 -26.03
CA SER A 212 -11.94 -7.91 -25.87
C SER A 212 -12.29 -7.49 -24.44
N THR A 213 -13.30 -8.12 -23.82
CA THR A 213 -13.68 -7.85 -22.43
C THR A 213 -12.55 -8.23 -21.45
N ALA A 214 -11.88 -9.36 -21.71
CA ALA A 214 -10.73 -9.79 -20.92
C ALA A 214 -9.57 -8.80 -21.02
N ALA A 215 -9.31 -8.25 -22.22
CA ALA A 215 -8.28 -7.24 -22.43
C ALA A 215 -8.58 -5.95 -21.63
N VAL A 216 -9.83 -5.48 -21.63
CA VAL A 216 -10.24 -4.34 -20.79
C VAL A 216 -10.04 -4.63 -19.30
N CYS A 217 -10.35 -5.85 -18.85
CA CYS A 217 -10.11 -6.25 -17.46
C CYS A 217 -8.61 -6.23 -17.11
N ASP A 218 -7.75 -6.68 -18.02
CA ASP A 218 -6.28 -6.68 -17.84
C ASP A 218 -5.74 -5.25 -17.64
N TRP A 219 -6.13 -4.33 -18.52
CA TRP A 219 -5.82 -2.89 -18.36
C TRP A 219 -6.35 -2.32 -17.05
N THR A 220 -7.59 -2.67 -16.69
CA THR A 220 -8.23 -2.19 -15.46
C THR A 220 -7.46 -2.67 -14.22
N ILE A 221 -7.04 -3.93 -14.17
CA ILE A 221 -6.24 -4.48 -13.06
C ILE A 221 -4.89 -3.76 -12.96
N ALA A 222 -4.23 -3.49 -14.08
CA ALA A 222 -2.96 -2.76 -14.08
C ALA A 222 -3.12 -1.36 -13.48
N VAL A 223 -4.16 -0.62 -13.87
CA VAL A 223 -4.46 0.72 -13.35
C VAL A 223 -4.87 0.68 -11.87
N LEU A 224 -5.66 -0.30 -11.45
CA LEU A 224 -6.03 -0.49 -10.05
C LEU A 224 -4.80 -0.80 -9.18
N LEU A 225 -3.88 -1.63 -9.68
CA LEU A 225 -2.60 -1.90 -9.01
C LEU A 225 -1.74 -0.63 -8.88
N GLY A 226 -1.70 0.21 -9.92
CA GLY A 226 -1.01 1.50 -9.85
C GLY A 226 -1.64 2.45 -8.85
N SER A 227 -2.97 2.55 -8.85
CA SER A 227 -3.74 3.32 -7.89
C SER A 227 -3.47 2.85 -6.46
N PHE A 228 -3.36 1.53 -6.26
CA PHE A 228 -2.98 0.94 -4.99
C PHE A 228 -1.57 1.37 -4.56
N PHE A 229 -0.56 1.36 -5.44
CA PHE A 229 0.77 1.85 -5.08
C PHE A 229 0.79 3.33 -4.69
N ILE A 230 -0.03 4.16 -5.35
CA ILE A 230 -0.20 5.57 -4.97
C ILE A 230 -0.77 5.71 -3.55
N THR A 231 -1.64 4.80 -3.09
CA THR A 231 -2.12 4.84 -1.69
C THR A 231 -0.99 4.71 -0.66
N TYR A 232 0.09 3.98 -0.99
CA TYR A 232 1.26 3.94 -0.12
C TYR A 232 1.96 5.30 -0.07
N VAL A 233 2.04 6.02 -1.18
CA VAL A 233 2.62 7.38 -1.20
C VAL A 233 1.86 8.27 -0.21
N PHE A 234 0.53 8.26 -0.23
CA PHE A 234 -0.29 9.02 0.72
C PHE A 234 -0.10 8.59 2.18
N ASP A 235 0.09 7.30 2.44
CA ASP A 235 0.36 6.81 3.81
C ASP A 235 1.71 7.29 4.38
N PHE A 236 2.70 7.54 3.51
CA PHE A 236 4.05 7.97 3.94
C PHE A 236 4.24 9.49 3.89
N ILE A 237 3.56 10.21 2.99
CA ILE A 237 3.67 11.68 2.85
C ILE A 237 3.17 12.40 4.11
N HIS A 238 2.15 11.89 4.82
CA HIS A 238 1.64 12.58 5.99
C HIS A 238 2.62 12.48 7.16
N PRO A 239 3.30 13.59 7.54
CA PRO A 239 4.26 13.56 8.61
C PRO A 239 3.52 13.57 9.95
N SER A 240 4.08 12.84 10.91
CA SER A 240 3.86 13.01 12.36
C SER A 240 4.37 14.38 12.84
N THR A 241 4.10 15.47 12.12
CA THR A 241 4.57 16.83 12.46
C THR A 241 3.78 17.46 13.60
N ARG A 242 2.66 16.86 14.05
CA ARG A 242 1.84 17.43 15.13
C ARG A 242 1.99 16.78 16.51
N SER A 243 2.75 15.69 16.66
CA SER A 243 2.93 15.09 17.99
C SER A 243 4.07 15.72 18.79
N SER A 244 5.05 16.37 18.14
CA SER A 244 6.20 16.94 18.85
C SER A 244 5.90 18.29 19.50
N ASP A 245 5.01 19.09 18.92
CA ASP A 245 4.61 20.38 19.49
C ASP A 245 3.64 20.22 20.66
N ARG A 246 2.71 19.25 20.61
CA ARG A 246 1.76 19.03 21.71
C ARG A 246 2.41 18.49 22.97
N HIS A 247 3.42 17.62 22.85
CA HIS A 247 4.20 17.15 24.00
C HIS A 247 5.12 18.25 24.57
N ARG A 248 5.62 19.16 23.73
CA ARG A 248 6.39 20.32 24.18
C ARG A 248 5.52 21.36 24.88
N LEU A 249 4.32 21.62 24.36
CA LEU A 249 3.34 22.53 24.96
C LEU A 249 2.80 21.95 26.28
N GLY A 250 2.47 20.66 26.34
CA GLY A 250 2.03 20.00 27.58
C GLY A 250 3.13 19.94 28.66
N MET A 251 4.39 19.71 28.29
CA MET A 251 5.51 19.84 29.24
C MET A 251 5.70 21.29 29.68
N SER A 252 5.60 22.27 28.78
CA SER A 252 5.71 23.69 29.15
C SER A 252 4.61 24.12 30.11
N GLU A 253 3.39 23.63 29.93
CA GLU A 253 2.24 23.93 30.79
C GLU A 253 2.34 23.22 32.15
N SER A 254 2.78 21.95 32.20
CA SER A 254 3.07 21.26 33.47
C SER A 254 4.24 21.89 34.23
N THR A 255 5.33 22.29 33.55
CA THR A 255 6.47 22.96 34.20
C THR A 255 6.08 24.36 34.70
N ALA A 256 5.24 25.09 33.96
CA ALA A 256 4.71 26.37 34.42
C ALA A 256 3.77 26.21 35.64
N ALA A 257 2.90 25.20 35.63
CA ALA A 257 1.99 24.92 36.75
C ALA A 257 2.72 24.45 38.03
N ILE A 258 3.83 23.72 37.88
CA ILE A 258 4.67 23.30 39.02
C ILE A 258 5.42 24.50 39.62
N ASN A 259 5.91 25.42 38.78
CA ASN A 259 6.65 26.59 39.24
C ASN A 259 5.76 27.71 39.84
N MET A 260 4.43 27.61 39.66
CA MET A 260 3.46 28.58 40.18
C MET A 260 2.74 28.12 41.46
N ARG A 261 3.07 26.93 41.99
CA ARG A 261 2.71 26.59 43.38
C ARG A 261 3.57 27.44 44.32
N PRO A 262 3.00 28.35 45.11
CA PRO A 262 3.78 29.08 46.09
C PRO A 262 4.30 28.08 47.13
N HIS A 263 5.55 28.27 47.50
CA HIS A 263 6.34 27.51 48.47
C HIS A 263 5.79 27.71 49.91
N HIS A 264 4.52 27.39 50.14
CA HIS A 264 3.82 27.70 51.40
C HIS A 264 3.97 26.59 52.47
N SER A 265 4.59 25.45 52.17
CA SER A 265 4.70 24.33 53.13
C SER A 265 5.89 24.41 54.08
N ASP A 266 6.88 25.28 53.83
CA ASP A 266 8.14 25.27 54.59
C ASP A 266 8.22 26.35 55.68
N GLN A 267 7.17 27.18 55.82
CA GLN A 267 7.14 28.30 56.76
C GLN A 267 6.26 28.03 58.00
N GLU A 268 5.29 27.10 57.95
CA GLU A 268 4.51 26.71 59.14
C GLU A 268 5.31 25.81 60.10
N ASP A 269 6.17 24.92 59.59
CA ASP A 269 6.95 24.02 60.45
C ASP A 269 8.03 24.74 61.27
N LYS A 270 8.58 25.85 60.77
CA LYS A 270 9.58 26.64 61.50
C LYS A 270 9.00 27.50 62.61
N VAL A 271 7.73 27.92 62.49
CA VAL A 271 7.06 28.70 63.55
C VAL A 271 6.61 27.77 64.68
N ALA A 272 6.14 26.55 64.35
CA ALA A 272 5.74 25.57 65.36
C ALA A 272 6.92 25.02 66.18
N THR A 273 8.12 24.91 65.60
CA THR A 273 9.32 24.46 66.34
C THR A 273 9.93 25.54 67.24
N ASP A 274 9.79 26.83 66.89
CA ASP A 274 10.31 27.93 67.72
C ASP A 274 9.43 28.22 68.96
N GLU A 275 8.12 27.94 68.88
CA GLU A 275 7.23 28.07 70.05
C GLU A 275 7.40 26.92 71.06
N ALA A 276 7.71 25.69 70.59
CA ALA A 276 7.95 24.54 71.46
C ALA A 276 9.28 24.64 72.23
N GLY A 277 10.27 25.35 71.70
CA GLY A 277 11.57 25.57 72.36
C GLY A 277 11.57 26.66 73.44
N ARG A 278 10.53 27.50 73.51
CA ARG A 278 10.45 28.63 74.45
C ARG A 278 9.65 28.30 75.73
N GLN A 279 9.09 27.09 75.83
CA GLN A 279 8.32 26.60 76.99
C GLN A 279 9.02 25.48 77.79
N ALA A 280 10.32 25.23 77.54
CA ALA A 280 11.14 24.29 78.29
C ALA A 280 12.23 25.01 79.10
#